data_AF-A0A4V1J5R6-F1
#
_entry.id   AF-A0A4V1J5R6-F1
#
_cell.length_a   1.000
_cell.length_b   1.000
_cell.length_c   1.000
_cell.angle_alpha   90.00
_cell.angle_beta   90.00
_cell.angle_gamma   90.00
#
_symmetry.space_group_name_H-M   'P 1'
#
loop_
_entity.id
_entity.type
_entity.pdbx_description
1 polymer ?
#
loop_
_entity_poly.entity_id
_entity_poly.type
_entity_poly.pdbx_seq_one_letter_code
_entity_poly.pdbx_strand_id
1 'polypeptide(L)'
;PHDLQRLKTQLLECPDDGIAGLVAGTTSWKYHRGDIFQWIPVLNRFDSILEQVCQDYGLYRGVQVKPFPEPTWALVCAILQFTRLLMENSINRNLYNSLNQLRALLYTCHLEVLEATLYI
;
A
#
# COMPACT_ATOMS: atom_id res chain seq x y z
N PRO A 1 12.77 14.32 10.77
CA PRO A 1 12.73 13.89 12.20
C PRO A 1 13.25 12.45 12.34
N HIS A 2 13.90 12.11 13.46
CA HIS A 2 14.47 10.78 13.67
C HIS A 2 13.40 9.66 13.59
N ASP A 3 12.21 9.91 14.15
CA ASP A 3 11.10 8.94 14.12
C ASP A 3 10.58 8.65 12.71
N LEU A 4 10.57 9.65 11.82
CA LEU A 4 10.17 9.49 10.42
C LEU A 4 11.14 8.59 9.66
N GLN A 5 12.45 8.78 9.91
CA GLN A 5 13.47 7.94 9.31
C GLN A 5 13.40 6.52 9.87
N ARG A 6 13.18 6.37 11.18
CA ARG A 6 12.97 5.07 11.81
C ARG A 6 11.78 4.33 11.19
N LEU A 7 10.63 5.01 11.00
CA LEU A 7 9.46 4.41 10.35
C LEU A 7 9.79 3.91 8.94
N LYS A 8 10.52 4.70 8.14
CA LYS A 8 10.95 4.29 6.80
C LYS A 8 11.83 3.06 6.84
N THR A 9 12.86 3.05 7.68
CA THR A 9 13.75 1.90 7.85
C THR A 9 12.97 0.66 8.27
N GLN A 10 12.08 0.78 9.26
CA GLN A 10 11.23 -0.33 9.71
C GLN A 10 10.34 -0.86 8.57
N LEU A 11 9.72 0.02 7.79
CA LEU A 11 8.92 -0.37 6.63
C LEU A 11 9.73 -0.94 5.47
N LEU A 12 11.04 -0.71 5.41
CA LEU A 12 11.93 -1.31 4.41
C LEU A 12 12.48 -2.68 4.84
N GLU A 13 12.68 -2.88 6.15
CA GLU A 13 13.39 -4.07 6.67
C GLU A 13 12.48 -5.12 7.31
N CYS A 14 11.28 -4.75 7.77
CA CYS A 14 10.34 -5.72 8.34
C CYS A 14 9.93 -6.76 7.30
N PRO A 15 9.53 -7.99 7.67
CA PRO A 15 8.88 -8.90 6.74
C PRO A 15 7.46 -8.40 6.39
N ASP A 16 6.90 -8.90 5.28
CA ASP A 16 5.63 -8.39 4.73
C ASP A 16 4.45 -8.52 5.70
N ASP A 17 4.42 -9.59 6.50
CA ASP A 17 3.43 -9.83 7.55
C ASP A 17 3.49 -8.76 8.67
N GLY A 18 4.65 -8.16 8.90
CA GLY A 18 4.86 -7.09 9.87
C GLY A 18 4.39 -5.72 9.41
N ILE A 19 4.17 -5.51 8.11
CA ILE A 19 3.78 -4.20 7.55
C ILE A 19 2.44 -3.76 8.13
N ALA A 20 1.44 -4.64 8.14
CA ALA A 20 0.09 -4.32 8.63
C ALA A 20 0.12 -3.80 10.08
N GLY A 21 0.90 -4.44 10.95
CA GLY A 21 1.08 -3.99 12.33
C GLY A 21 1.77 -2.64 12.45
N LEU A 22 2.79 -2.38 11.62
CA LEU A 22 3.52 -1.11 11.63
C LEU A 22 2.67 0.07 11.14
N VAL A 23 1.89 -0.13 10.06
CA VAL A 23 1.05 0.95 9.50
C VAL A 23 -0.24 1.16 10.29
N ALA A 24 -0.77 0.13 10.96
CA ALA A 24 -1.92 0.28 11.87
C ALA A 24 -1.64 1.27 13.01
N GLY A 25 -0.38 1.41 13.43
CA GLY A 25 0.05 2.44 14.39
C GLY A 25 0.05 3.87 13.84
N THR A 26 -0.13 4.04 12.53
CA THR A 26 -0.01 5.32 11.80
C THR A 26 -1.34 5.74 11.19
N THR A 27 -2.41 5.81 12.00
CA THR A 27 -3.74 6.27 11.55
C THR A 27 -3.85 7.77 11.34
N SER A 28 -2.91 8.56 11.87
CA SER A 28 -2.86 10.01 11.71
C SER A 28 -1.45 10.46 11.36
N TRP A 29 -1.34 11.37 10.38
CA TRP A 29 -0.06 11.92 9.98
C TRP A 29 0.43 12.95 11.00
N LYS A 30 1.39 12.54 11.84
CA LYS A 30 1.94 13.38 12.92
C LYS A 30 3.11 14.26 12.48
N TYR A 31 3.50 14.18 11.21
CA TYR A 31 4.66 14.88 10.68
C TYR A 31 4.23 16.07 9.83
N HIS A 32 5.15 17.01 9.59
CA HIS A 32 4.91 18.04 8.59
C HIS A 32 4.66 17.39 7.21
N ARG A 33 3.93 18.09 6.33
CA ARG A 33 3.86 17.65 4.93
C ARG A 33 5.28 17.53 4.36
N GLY A 34 5.50 16.47 3.58
CA GLY A 34 6.82 16.12 3.07
C GLY A 34 6.80 15.85 1.57
N ASP A 35 7.98 15.69 0.99
CA ASP A 35 8.10 15.27 -0.41
C ASP A 35 7.91 13.75 -0.51
N ILE A 36 7.02 13.31 -1.41
CA ILE A 36 6.81 11.88 -1.69
C ILE A 36 8.08 11.22 -2.21
N PHE A 37 9.01 12.00 -2.79
CA PHE A 37 10.30 11.50 -3.26
C PHE A 37 11.04 10.71 -2.18
N GLN A 38 10.94 11.13 -0.92
CA GLN A 38 11.61 10.46 0.20
C GLN A 38 10.95 9.14 0.60
N TRP A 39 9.82 8.78 0.00
CA TRP A 39 9.06 7.55 0.21
C TRP A 39 9.16 6.58 -0.95
N ILE A 40 9.81 6.96 -2.05
CA ILE A 40 9.98 6.11 -3.25
C ILE A 40 10.48 4.70 -2.90
N PRO A 41 11.50 4.48 -2.04
CA PRO A 41 11.92 3.12 -1.72
C PRO A 41 10.83 2.28 -1.06
N VAL A 42 10.03 2.88 -0.17
CA VAL A 42 8.92 2.21 0.52
C VAL A 42 7.77 1.94 -0.46
N LEU A 43 7.44 2.92 -1.31
CA LEU A 43 6.41 2.79 -2.33
C LEU A 43 6.78 1.71 -3.36
N ASN A 44 8.03 1.65 -3.82
CA ASN A 44 8.49 0.59 -4.71
C ASN A 44 8.36 -0.80 -4.08
N ARG A 45 8.63 -0.92 -2.77
CA ARG A 45 8.41 -2.18 -2.04
C ARG A 45 6.93 -2.55 -2.03
N PHE A 46 6.05 -1.60 -1.74
CA PHE A 46 4.62 -1.82 -1.79
C PHE A 46 4.13 -2.20 -3.18
N ASP A 47 4.67 -1.59 -4.23
CA ASP A 47 4.36 -1.92 -5.61
C ASP A 47 4.70 -3.37 -5.94
N SER A 48 5.86 -3.85 -5.51
CA SER A 48 6.25 -5.25 -5.67
C SER A 48 5.30 -6.22 -4.94
N ILE A 49 4.88 -5.88 -3.71
CA ILE A 49 3.92 -6.70 -2.95
C ILE A 49 2.56 -6.73 -3.66
N LEU A 50 2.04 -5.57 -4.05
CA LEU A 50 0.76 -5.47 -4.74
C LEU A 50 0.80 -6.17 -6.11
N GLU A 51 1.92 -6.06 -6.83
CA GLU A 51 2.12 -6.76 -8.10
C GLU A 51 2.07 -8.27 -7.92
N GLN A 52 2.77 -8.80 -6.92
CA GLN A 52 2.76 -10.22 -6.59
C GLN A 52 1.35 -10.70 -6.22
N VAL A 53 0.62 -9.96 -5.38
CA VAL A 53 -0.77 -10.30 -5.03
C VAL A 53 -1.67 -10.29 -6.27
N CYS A 54 -1.57 -9.27 -7.12
CA CYS A 54 -2.37 -9.20 -8.35
C CYS A 54 -2.07 -10.38 -9.29
N GLN A 55 -0.81 -10.82 -9.35
CA GLN A 55 -0.38 -11.97 -10.14
C GLN A 55 -0.89 -13.30 -9.57
N ASP A 56 -0.71 -13.53 -8.26
CA ASP A 56 -1.07 -14.77 -7.57
C ASP A 56 -2.58 -15.05 -7.58
N TYR A 57 -3.39 -13.99 -7.57
CA TYR A 57 -4.85 -14.08 -7.60
C TYR A 57 -5.45 -13.79 -8.98
N GLY A 58 -4.61 -13.65 -10.01
CA GLY A 58 -5.04 -13.56 -11.40
C GLY A 58 -5.79 -12.29 -11.78
N LEU A 59 -5.64 -11.20 -11.01
CA LEU A 59 -6.41 -9.96 -11.18
C LEU A 59 -6.09 -9.24 -12.50
N TYR A 60 -4.89 -9.45 -13.04
CA TYR A 60 -4.52 -8.94 -14.37
C TYR A 60 -5.25 -9.65 -15.52
N ARG A 61 -5.88 -10.81 -15.26
CA ARG A 61 -6.56 -11.62 -16.27
C ARG A 61 -8.08 -11.46 -16.22
N GLY A 62 -8.62 -10.78 -15.22
CA GLY A 62 -10.04 -10.54 -15.03
C GLY A 62 -10.45 -10.61 -13.56
N VAL A 63 -11.76 -10.84 -13.34
CA VAL A 63 -12.37 -10.89 -12.01
C VAL A 63 -11.75 -11.99 -11.14
N GLN A 64 -11.51 -11.67 -9.87
CA GLN A 64 -10.96 -12.57 -8.87
C GLN A 64 -11.77 -13.87 -8.74
N VAL A 65 -11.10 -15.01 -8.92
CA VAL A 65 -11.70 -16.35 -8.77
C VAL A 65 -11.40 -16.95 -7.40
N LYS A 66 -10.18 -16.75 -6.87
CA LYS A 66 -9.74 -17.27 -5.57
C LYS A 66 -9.87 -16.17 -4.52
N PRO A 67 -10.59 -16.38 -3.39
CA PRO A 67 -10.71 -15.37 -2.35
C PRO A 67 -9.37 -15.11 -1.67
N PHE A 68 -9.17 -13.88 -1.19
CA PHE A 68 -8.02 -13.56 -0.35
C PHE A 68 -8.20 -14.18 1.04
N PRO A 69 -7.19 -14.87 1.60
CA PRO A 69 -7.16 -15.17 3.01
C PRO A 69 -6.89 -13.90 3.82
N GLU A 70 -7.20 -13.94 5.11
CA GLU A 70 -7.04 -12.81 6.05
C GLU A 70 -5.69 -12.09 5.97
N PRO A 71 -4.54 -12.80 6.01
CA PRO A 71 -3.25 -12.13 5.96
C PRO A 71 -3.03 -11.34 4.67
N THR A 72 -3.57 -11.81 3.54
CA THR A 72 -3.40 -11.16 2.24
C THR A 72 -4.24 -9.90 2.13
N TRP A 73 -5.55 -9.95 2.43
CA TRP A 73 -6.38 -8.76 2.31
C TRP A 73 -6.02 -7.71 3.35
N ALA A 74 -5.64 -8.11 4.56
CA ALA A 74 -5.20 -7.18 5.60
C ALA A 74 -3.93 -6.44 5.19
N LEU A 75 -2.96 -7.14 4.60
CA LEU A 75 -1.74 -6.54 4.07
C LEU A 75 -2.02 -5.55 2.93
N VAL A 76 -2.87 -5.94 1.96
CA VAL A 76 -3.24 -5.06 0.84
C VAL A 76 -3.95 -3.80 1.35
N CYS A 77 -4.94 -3.94 2.24
CA CYS A 77 -5.64 -2.81 2.85
C CYS A 77 -4.67 -1.88 3.60
N ALA A 78 -3.76 -2.46 4.39
CA ALA A 78 -2.74 -1.72 5.13
C ALA A 78 -1.84 -0.88 4.20
N ILE A 79 -1.36 -1.48 3.10
CA ILE A 79 -0.54 -0.78 2.10
C ILE A 79 -1.32 0.37 1.45
N LEU A 80 -2.56 0.13 1.03
CA LEU A 80 -3.40 1.13 0.36
C LEU A 80 -3.75 2.29 1.30
N GLN A 81 -4.16 1.99 2.53
CA GLN A 81 -4.47 3.01 3.52
C GLN A 81 -3.26 3.89 3.86
N PHE A 82 -2.08 3.28 4.00
CA PHE A 82 -0.86 4.06 4.24
C PHE A 82 -0.45 4.87 3.01
N THR A 83 -0.61 4.32 1.81
CA THR A 83 -0.36 5.03 0.54
C THR A 83 -1.26 6.25 0.42
N ARG A 84 -2.56 6.11 0.72
CA ARG A 84 -3.50 7.22 0.80
C ARG A 84 -3.03 8.29 1.79
N LEU A 85 -2.68 7.88 3.02
CA LEU A 85 -2.21 8.80 4.06
C LEU A 85 -0.97 9.57 3.60
N LEU A 86 -0.02 8.91 2.95
CA LEU A 86 1.15 9.53 2.34
C LEU A 86 0.74 10.55 1.28
N MET A 87 -0.10 10.16 0.33
CA MET A 87 -0.55 11.02 -0.76
C MET A 87 -1.25 12.29 -0.23
N GLU A 88 -2.14 12.13 0.74
CA GLU A 88 -2.84 13.26 1.40
C GLU A 88 -1.86 14.24 2.05
N ASN A 89 -0.72 13.75 2.56
CA ASN A 89 0.28 14.52 3.31
C ASN A 89 1.58 14.80 2.54
N SER A 90 1.62 14.50 1.24
CA SER A 90 2.79 14.71 0.39
C SER A 90 2.56 15.66 -0.78
N ILE A 91 3.64 16.36 -1.16
CA ILE A 91 3.77 17.08 -2.42
C ILE A 91 4.31 16.15 -3.52
N ASN A 92 4.20 16.54 -4.80
CA ASN A 92 4.67 15.76 -5.96
C ASN A 92 3.98 14.39 -6.16
N ARG A 93 2.67 14.32 -5.90
CA ARG A 93 1.83 13.09 -6.01
C ARG A 93 1.92 12.39 -7.37
N ASN A 94 2.32 13.09 -8.42
CA ASN A 94 2.55 12.53 -9.75
C ASN A 94 3.71 11.52 -9.81
N LEU A 95 4.53 11.42 -8.76
CA LEU A 95 5.57 10.39 -8.65
C LEU A 95 5.02 9.02 -8.21
N TYR A 96 3.75 8.95 -7.80
CA TYR A 96 3.08 7.69 -7.53
C TYR A 96 2.76 6.97 -8.85
N ASN A 97 3.29 5.76 -9.03
CA ASN A 97 3.27 5.07 -10.33
C ASN A 97 2.64 3.66 -10.30
N SER A 98 1.93 3.32 -9.22
CA SER A 98 1.31 1.99 -9.02
C SER A 98 -0.06 1.84 -9.71
N LEU A 99 -0.33 2.63 -10.75
CA LEU A 99 -1.62 2.67 -11.43
C LEU A 99 -2.02 1.31 -12.02
N ASN A 100 -1.05 0.49 -12.43
CA ASN A 100 -1.32 -0.83 -12.98
C ASN A 100 -1.83 -1.80 -11.91
N GLN A 101 -1.22 -1.80 -10.73
CA GLN A 101 -1.63 -2.61 -9.59
C GLN A 101 -3.01 -2.17 -9.10
N LEU A 102 -3.24 -0.85 -8.95
CA LEU A 102 -4.56 -0.32 -8.56
C LEU A 102 -5.66 -0.71 -9.55
N ARG A 103 -5.40 -0.59 -10.86
CA ARG A 103 -6.35 -1.03 -11.89
C ARG A 103 -6.67 -2.51 -11.81
N ALA A 104 -5.66 -3.35 -11.55
CA ALA A 104 -5.88 -4.79 -11.36
C ALA A 104 -6.71 -5.07 -10.09
N LEU A 105 -6.45 -4.35 -9.00
CA LEU A 105 -7.21 -4.50 -7.75
C LEU A 105 -8.69 -4.16 -7.89
N LEU A 106 -9.11 -3.36 -8.88
CA LEU A 106 -10.53 -3.15 -9.19
C LEU A 106 -11.28 -4.42 -9.61
N TYR A 107 -10.55 -5.47 -10.02
CA TYR A 107 -11.12 -6.78 -10.33
C TYR A 107 -11.25 -7.70 -9.10
N THR A 108 -10.94 -7.21 -7.89
CA THR A 108 -11.16 -7.97 -6.66
C THR A 108 -12.66 -8.16 -6.35
N CYS A 109 -12.98 -9.29 -5.74
CA CYS A 109 -14.27 -9.56 -5.12
C CYS A 109 -14.29 -9.28 -3.61
N HIS A 110 -13.16 -8.84 -3.03
CA HIS A 110 -13.06 -8.53 -1.61
C HIS A 110 -13.41 -7.06 -1.35
N LEU A 111 -14.53 -6.84 -0.64
CA LEU A 111 -15.11 -5.50 -0.47
C LEU A 111 -14.13 -4.49 0.14
N GLU A 112 -13.42 -4.86 1.21
CA GLU A 112 -12.50 -3.93 1.89
C GLU A 112 -11.30 -3.54 1.01
N VAL A 113 -10.81 -4.47 0.17
CA VAL A 113 -9.69 -4.19 -0.75
C VAL A 113 -10.16 -3.29 -1.88
N LEU A 114 -11.36 -3.55 -2.40
CA LEU A 114 -11.97 -2.70 -3.42
C LEU A 114 -12.19 -1.28 -2.88
N GLU A 115 -12.78 -1.16 -1.70
CA GLU A 115 -13.00 0.12 -1.02
C GLU A 115 -11.67 0.87 -0.81
N ALA A 116 -10.66 0.20 -0.25
CA ALA A 116 -9.34 0.81 -0.04
C ALA A 116 -8.69 1.27 -1.35
N THR A 117 -8.89 0.53 -2.44
CA THR A 117 -8.38 0.86 -3.78
C THR A 117 -9.05 2.12 -4.35
N LEU A 118 -10.35 2.30 -4.13
CA LEU A 118 -11.12 3.45 -4.63
C LEU A 118 -10.79 4.77 -3.91
N TYR A 119 -10.15 4.71 -2.75
CA TYR A 119 -9.78 5.89 -1.95
C TYR A 119 -8.36 6.41 -2.21
N ILE A 120 -7.61 5.78 -3.11
CA ILE A 120 -6.28 6.28 -3.54
C ILE A 120 -6.44 7.44 -4.51
#